data_AF-A0A9E2Z1A0-F1
#
_entry.id   AF-A0A9E2Z1A0-F1
#
_cell.length_a   1.000
_cell.length_b   1.000
_cell.length_c   1.000
_cell.angle_alpha   90.00
_cell.angle_beta   90.00
_cell.angle_gamma   90.00
#
_symmetry.space_group_name_H-M   'P 1'
#
loop_
_entity.id
_entity.type
_entity.pdbx_description
1 polymer ?
#
loop_
_entity_poly.entity_id
_entity_poly.type
_entity_poly.pdbx_seq_one_letter_code
_entity_poly.pdbx_strand_id
1 'polypeptide(L)'
;GELLTWLAKKGPAAGIVVVLATQRPDGTALPTSLRAVVGSRFALRVMDWRDSNIILGEQMNTRGYDSSKLLASHRGVGILRPGGDTDTGSEVVAMMVRTYYMPNPEWKILCQCGRALREAAGTLTGHAIGTDPAPVLDRAAVAKAINAGTTSVTEAGAEVGEPVELPEPLASVVDYLGEDLHAAHGRMFVPTAELVDALGVEPTVFGRQMAELGCRPTRERIPTSDGAVRQVRGYTVADIRAAVEAIGRAEAGHDAED
;
A
#
# COMPACT_ATOMS: atom_id res chain seq x y z
N GLY A 1 -4.33 -3.33 -1.73
CA GLY A 1 -3.08 -4.00 -2.17
C GLY A 1 -1.86 -3.15 -1.86
N GLU A 2 -1.89 -1.88 -2.24
CA GLU A 2 -0.77 -0.93 -2.10
C GLU A 2 -0.20 -0.81 -0.67
N LEU A 3 -1.06 -0.62 0.34
CA LEU A 3 -0.62 -0.56 1.73
C LEU A 3 0.10 -1.83 2.20
N LEU A 4 -0.42 -3.01 1.84
CA LEU A 4 0.23 -4.29 2.16
C LEU A 4 1.58 -4.43 1.46
N THR A 5 1.67 -3.96 0.21
CA THR A 5 2.93 -3.94 -0.55
C THR A 5 3.95 -3.01 0.10
N TRP A 6 3.54 -1.81 0.52
CA TRP A 6 4.42 -0.89 1.24
C TRP A 6 4.88 -1.47 2.59
N LEU A 7 3.95 -2.06 3.36
CA LEU A 7 4.26 -2.70 4.63
C LEU A 7 5.22 -3.87 4.46
N ALA A 8 5.04 -4.70 3.43
CA ALA A 8 5.96 -5.79 3.12
C ALA A 8 7.36 -5.28 2.71
N LYS A 9 7.45 -4.11 2.03
CA LYS A 9 8.73 -3.50 1.63
C LYS A 9 9.47 -2.85 2.80
N LYS A 10 8.77 -2.05 3.62
CA LYS A 10 9.38 -1.16 4.63
C LYS A 10 9.24 -1.67 6.06
N GLY A 11 8.21 -2.47 6.33
CA GLY A 11 7.92 -3.04 7.64
C GLY A 11 9.11 -3.76 8.30
N PRO A 12 9.91 -4.57 7.59
CA PRO A 12 11.04 -5.28 8.20
C PRO A 12 12.03 -4.36 8.92
N ALA A 13 12.30 -3.16 8.37
CA ALA A 13 13.20 -2.18 8.99
C ALA A 13 12.65 -1.60 10.31
N ALA A 14 11.33 -1.61 10.47
CA ALA A 14 10.64 -1.20 11.69
C ALA A 14 10.34 -2.39 12.63
N GLY A 15 10.86 -3.58 12.34
CA GLY A 15 10.57 -4.80 13.11
C GLY A 15 9.17 -5.39 12.86
N ILE A 16 8.49 -4.96 11.80
CA ILE A 16 7.16 -5.48 11.42
C ILE A 16 7.32 -6.64 10.44
N VAL A 17 6.83 -7.81 10.82
CA VAL A 17 6.81 -9.01 9.97
C VAL A 17 5.42 -9.24 9.41
N VAL A 18 5.30 -9.29 8.08
CA VAL A 18 4.04 -9.52 7.38
C VAL A 18 3.91 -11.00 7.03
N VAL A 19 2.87 -11.65 7.54
CA VAL A 19 2.51 -13.04 7.20
C VAL A 19 1.19 -13.03 6.43
N LEU A 20 1.20 -13.52 5.20
CA LEU A 20 0.03 -13.58 4.32
C LEU A 20 -0.39 -15.02 4.12
N ALA A 21 -1.68 -15.30 4.27
CA ALA A 21 -2.27 -16.61 4.02
C ALA A 21 -3.54 -16.47 3.17
N THR A 22 -3.68 -17.31 2.15
CA THR A 22 -4.88 -17.35 1.31
C THR A 22 -5.26 -18.80 1.00
N GLN A 23 -6.57 -19.05 0.87
CA GLN A 23 -7.11 -20.32 0.35
C GLN A 23 -7.30 -20.30 -1.16
N ARG A 24 -7.31 -19.10 -1.77
CA ARG A 24 -7.49 -18.90 -3.22
C ARG A 24 -6.33 -18.06 -3.73
N PRO A 25 -5.27 -18.69 -4.26
CA PRO A 25 -4.16 -17.97 -4.86
C PRO A 25 -4.59 -17.48 -6.25
N ASP A 26 -5.09 -16.25 -6.32
CA ASP A 26 -5.39 -15.58 -7.58
C ASP A 26 -4.68 -14.23 -7.68
N GLY A 27 -4.72 -13.60 -8.86
CA GLY A 27 -4.08 -12.31 -9.09
C GLY A 27 -4.67 -11.15 -8.28
N THR A 28 -5.88 -11.30 -7.73
CA THR A 28 -6.53 -10.29 -6.89
C THR A 28 -6.10 -10.43 -5.42
N ALA A 29 -6.00 -11.65 -4.92
CA ALA A 29 -5.57 -11.97 -3.56
C ALA A 29 -4.05 -11.78 -3.39
N LEU A 30 -3.27 -12.08 -4.43
CA LEU A 30 -1.82 -11.89 -4.47
C LEU A 30 -1.42 -11.10 -5.72
N PRO A 31 -1.59 -9.77 -5.73
CA PRO A 31 -1.17 -8.92 -6.85
C PRO A 31 0.33 -9.05 -7.14
N THR A 32 0.73 -8.85 -8.39
CA THR A 32 2.13 -8.95 -8.82
C THR A 32 3.07 -8.08 -8.00
N SER A 33 2.65 -6.85 -7.67
CA SER A 33 3.43 -5.91 -6.84
C SER A 33 3.69 -6.44 -5.43
N LEU A 34 2.73 -7.15 -4.83
CA LEU A 34 2.88 -7.79 -3.52
C LEU A 34 3.73 -9.06 -3.63
N ARG A 35 3.52 -9.88 -4.66
CA ARG A 35 4.34 -11.08 -4.89
C ARG A 35 5.81 -10.75 -5.09
N ALA A 36 6.14 -9.60 -5.67
CA ALA A 36 7.52 -9.17 -5.89
C ALA A 36 8.29 -8.92 -4.59
N VAL A 37 7.61 -8.61 -3.48
CA VAL A 37 8.24 -8.17 -2.23
C VAL A 37 8.18 -9.22 -1.12
N VAL A 38 7.33 -10.24 -1.27
CA VAL A 38 7.29 -11.38 -0.36
C VAL A 38 8.47 -12.30 -0.68
N GLY A 39 9.46 -12.33 0.23
CA GLY A 39 10.66 -13.17 0.07
C GLY A 39 10.34 -14.66 0.18
N SER A 40 10.00 -15.09 1.40
CA SER A 40 9.67 -16.50 1.68
C SER A 40 8.25 -16.85 1.28
N ARG A 41 8.07 -18.00 0.62
CA ARG A 41 6.78 -18.49 0.12
C ARG A 41 6.59 -19.93 0.53
N PHE A 42 5.38 -20.28 0.95
CA PHE A 42 5.03 -21.64 1.34
C PHE A 42 3.72 -22.06 0.69
N ALA A 43 3.76 -23.14 -0.09
CA ALA A 43 2.60 -23.70 -0.77
C ALA A 43 2.25 -25.07 -0.19
N LEU A 44 1.09 -25.15 0.47
CA LEU A 44 0.40 -26.41 0.74
C LEU A 44 -0.26 -26.94 -0.55
N ARG A 45 -0.89 -28.11 -0.47
CA ARG A 45 -1.61 -28.71 -1.60
C ARG A 45 -2.61 -27.73 -2.22
N VAL A 46 -2.45 -27.47 -3.51
CA VAL A 46 -3.38 -26.73 -4.37
C VAL A 46 -3.98 -27.65 -5.44
N MET A 47 -4.92 -27.14 -6.24
CA MET A 47 -5.63 -27.95 -7.23
C MET A 47 -4.97 -27.95 -8.61
N ASP A 48 -4.34 -26.84 -9.03
CA ASP A 48 -3.68 -26.69 -10.33
C ASP A 48 -2.22 -26.23 -10.16
N TRP A 49 -1.34 -26.64 -11.07
CA TRP A 49 0.04 -26.16 -11.14
C TRP A 49 0.12 -24.64 -11.33
N ARG A 50 -0.90 -24.01 -11.94
CA ARG A 50 -0.99 -22.54 -12.07
C ARG A 50 -1.07 -21.86 -10.71
N ASP A 51 -1.92 -22.37 -9.82
CA ASP A 51 -2.04 -21.91 -8.43
C ASP A 51 -0.72 -22.09 -7.68
N SER A 52 -0.06 -23.22 -7.92
CA SER A 52 1.26 -23.50 -7.34
C SER A 52 2.28 -22.44 -7.77
N ASN A 53 2.30 -22.06 -9.05
CA ASN A 53 3.21 -21.04 -9.57
C ASN A 53 2.84 -19.63 -9.08
N ILE A 54 1.57 -19.32 -8.85
CA ILE A 54 1.17 -18.04 -8.24
C ILE A 54 1.79 -17.88 -6.85
N ILE A 55 1.83 -18.97 -6.07
CA ILE A 55 2.40 -18.95 -4.71
C ILE A 55 3.93 -19.02 -4.74
N LEU A 56 4.50 -20.01 -5.43
CA LEU A 56 5.94 -20.32 -5.37
C LEU A 56 6.78 -19.46 -6.30
N GLY A 57 6.18 -18.88 -7.33
CA GLY A 57 6.85 -18.17 -8.40
C GLY A 57 6.64 -18.82 -9.76
N GLU A 58 6.72 -17.99 -10.79
CA GLU A 58 6.52 -18.41 -12.17
C GLU A 58 7.52 -19.51 -12.58
N GLN A 59 7.04 -20.48 -13.37
CA GLN A 59 7.80 -21.64 -13.86
C GLN A 59 8.38 -22.55 -12.75
N MET A 60 7.87 -22.49 -11.52
CA MET A 60 8.39 -23.37 -10.47
C MET A 60 8.05 -24.85 -10.70
N ASN A 61 6.89 -25.10 -11.29
CA ASN A 61 6.48 -26.43 -11.72
C ASN A 61 7.46 -27.06 -12.74
N THR A 62 8.03 -26.28 -13.67
CA THR A 62 8.98 -26.80 -14.67
C THR A 62 10.35 -27.10 -14.06
N ARG A 63 10.68 -26.46 -12.93
CA ARG A 63 11.86 -26.78 -12.11
C ARG A 63 11.61 -27.92 -11.12
N GLY A 64 10.48 -28.62 -11.23
CA GLY A 64 10.13 -29.77 -10.39
C GLY A 64 9.37 -29.44 -9.10
N TYR A 65 9.08 -28.17 -8.83
CA TYR A 65 8.40 -27.73 -7.62
C TYR A 65 6.93 -27.40 -7.90
N ASP A 66 6.07 -28.39 -7.71
CA ASP A 66 4.64 -28.29 -7.99
C ASP A 66 3.82 -28.82 -6.82
N SER A 67 3.17 -27.91 -6.11
CA SER A 67 2.34 -28.22 -4.93
C SER A 67 0.99 -28.88 -5.30
N SER A 68 0.58 -28.83 -6.58
CA SER A 68 -0.61 -29.56 -7.04
C SER A 68 -0.41 -31.09 -7.06
N LYS A 69 0.86 -31.53 -7.08
CA LYS A 69 1.22 -32.95 -7.00
C LYS A 69 1.15 -33.52 -5.58
N LEU A 70 0.96 -32.67 -4.57
CA LEU A 70 0.77 -33.15 -3.20
C LEU A 70 -0.58 -33.88 -3.09
N LEU A 71 -0.59 -35.03 -2.42
CA LEU A 71 -1.80 -35.81 -2.18
C LEU A 71 -2.57 -35.25 -0.98
N ALA A 72 -3.87 -35.51 -0.94
CA ALA A 72 -4.71 -35.12 0.21
C ALA A 72 -4.26 -35.77 1.52
N SER A 73 -3.61 -36.94 1.46
CA SER A 73 -3.00 -37.63 2.59
C SER A 73 -1.76 -36.92 3.15
N HIS A 74 -1.12 -36.04 2.39
CA HIS A 74 0.06 -35.28 2.81
C HIS A 74 -0.31 -34.07 3.68
N ARG A 75 -1.01 -34.32 4.79
CA ARG A 75 -1.44 -33.27 5.74
C ARG A 75 -0.22 -32.56 6.34
N GLY A 76 -0.25 -31.23 6.29
CA GLY A 76 0.83 -30.38 6.79
C GLY A 76 2.10 -30.38 5.93
N VAL A 77 2.14 -31.10 4.79
CA VAL A 77 3.27 -31.07 3.88
C VAL A 77 3.07 -29.94 2.87
N GLY A 78 4.14 -29.20 2.61
CA GLY A 78 4.15 -28.17 1.57
C GLY A 78 5.54 -27.94 1.01
N ILE A 79 5.63 -27.10 -0.02
CA ILE A 79 6.88 -26.66 -0.63
C ILE A 79 7.22 -25.28 -0.06
N LEU A 80 8.37 -25.15 0.57
CA LEU A 80 8.93 -23.91 1.09
C LEU A 80 9.99 -23.39 0.12
N ARG A 81 9.78 -22.18 -0.39
CA ARG A 81 10.79 -21.38 -1.05
C ARG A 81 11.29 -20.32 -0.06
N PRO A 82 12.55 -20.39 0.41
CA PRO A 82 13.09 -19.38 1.30
C PRO A 82 13.23 -18.02 0.58
N GLY A 83 13.24 -16.93 1.35
CA GLY A 83 13.54 -15.58 0.85
C GLY A 83 15.04 -15.31 0.83
N GLY A 84 15.52 -14.65 -0.22
CA GLY A 84 16.94 -14.28 -0.41
C GLY A 84 17.80 -15.41 -0.96
N ASP A 85 19.01 -15.05 -1.41
CA ASP A 85 20.13 -16.00 -1.45
C ASP A 85 20.41 -16.33 0.01
N THR A 86 20.17 -17.57 0.42
CA THR A 86 20.60 -18.00 1.74
C THR A 86 22.11 -17.76 1.84
N ASP A 87 22.57 -16.98 2.83
CA ASP A 87 24.00 -16.80 3.18
C ASP A 87 24.73 -18.14 3.47
N THR A 88 23.99 -19.24 3.48
CA THR A 88 24.50 -20.58 3.29
C THR A 88 24.45 -20.86 1.79
N GLY A 89 25.59 -20.87 1.09
CA GLY A 89 25.76 -21.12 -0.34
C GLY A 89 25.14 -22.43 -0.83
N SER A 90 23.82 -22.51 -0.75
CA SER A 90 22.96 -23.65 -0.95
C SER A 90 22.13 -23.31 -2.17
N GLU A 91 22.37 -24.04 -3.26
CA GLU A 91 21.63 -23.96 -4.52
C GLU A 91 20.15 -24.38 -4.40
N VAL A 92 19.63 -24.53 -3.18
CA VAL A 92 18.30 -25.09 -2.91
C VAL A 92 17.24 -24.02 -3.16
N VAL A 93 16.70 -24.03 -4.39
CA VAL A 93 15.63 -23.14 -4.84
C VAL A 93 14.35 -23.27 -4.00
N ALA A 94 14.01 -24.48 -3.59
CA ALA A 94 12.88 -24.77 -2.69
C ALA A 94 13.05 -26.16 -2.07
N MET A 95 12.29 -26.44 -1.01
CA MET A 95 12.35 -27.71 -0.27
C MET A 95 10.96 -28.18 0.15
N MET A 96 10.75 -29.49 0.22
CA MET A 96 9.53 -30.07 0.79
C MET A 96 9.68 -30.13 2.31
N VAL A 97 8.73 -29.53 3.02
CA VAL A 97 8.73 -29.47 4.49
C VAL A 97 7.39 -29.96 5.04
N ARG A 98 7.41 -30.42 6.30
CA ARG A 98 6.21 -30.78 7.06
C ARG A 98 6.05 -29.83 8.24
N THR A 99 4.88 -29.23 8.38
CA THR A 99 4.54 -28.36 9.50
C THR A 99 4.20 -29.18 10.74
N TYR A 100 4.35 -28.55 11.90
CA TYR A 100 3.86 -29.10 13.16
C TYR A 100 2.34 -28.92 13.25
N TYR A 101 1.65 -29.99 13.63
CA TYR A 101 0.22 -29.95 13.88
C TYR A 101 -0.04 -29.42 15.29
N MET A 102 -0.94 -28.44 15.39
CA MET A 102 -1.41 -27.92 16.67
C MET A 102 -2.95 -27.98 16.71
N PRO A 103 -3.53 -28.79 17.59
CA PRO A 103 -4.97 -28.83 17.80
C PRO A 103 -5.52 -27.49 18.31
N ASN A 104 -6.73 -27.14 17.90
CA ASN A 104 -7.40 -25.91 18.33
C ASN A 104 -7.54 -25.78 19.86
N PRO A 105 -7.86 -26.85 20.65
CA PRO A 105 -7.93 -26.73 22.11
C PRO A 105 -6.59 -26.33 22.73
N GLU A 106 -5.49 -26.97 22.32
CA GLU A 106 -4.13 -26.67 22.80
C GLU A 106 -3.70 -25.26 22.39
N TRP A 107 -3.99 -24.85 21.15
CA TRP A 107 -3.75 -23.48 20.68
C TRP A 107 -4.46 -22.44 21.56
N LYS A 108 -5.73 -22.66 21.92
CA LYS A 108 -6.47 -21.75 22.79
C LYS A 108 -5.83 -21.61 24.17
N ILE A 109 -5.36 -22.72 24.75
CA ILE A 109 -4.64 -22.72 26.03
C ILE A 109 -3.36 -21.87 25.89
N LEU A 110 -2.59 -22.07 24.82
CA LEU A 110 -1.38 -21.29 24.57
C LEU A 110 -1.66 -19.79 24.42
N CYS A 111 -2.73 -19.42 23.70
CA CYS A 111 -3.15 -18.03 23.58
C CYS A 111 -3.53 -17.41 24.93
N GLN A 112 -4.21 -18.17 25.80
CA GLN A 112 -4.57 -17.72 27.15
C GLN A 112 -3.33 -17.50 28.02
N CYS A 113 -2.37 -18.43 27.98
CA CYS A 113 -1.08 -18.27 28.66
C CYS A 113 -0.35 -17.01 28.16
N GLY A 114 -0.26 -16.82 26.85
CA GLY A 114 0.35 -15.64 26.25
C GLY A 114 -0.33 -14.34 26.65
N ARG A 115 -1.66 -14.32 26.72
CA ARG A 115 -2.43 -13.17 27.20
C ARG A 115 -2.09 -12.84 28.65
N ALA A 116 -2.13 -13.83 29.55
CA ALA A 116 -1.86 -13.64 30.97
C ALA A 116 -0.43 -13.09 31.20
N LEU A 117 0.57 -13.62 30.48
CA LEU A 117 1.95 -13.11 30.53
C LEU A 117 2.04 -11.65 30.07
N ARG A 118 1.32 -11.27 29.01
CA ARG A 118 1.31 -9.90 28.50
C ARG A 118 0.56 -8.93 29.42
N GLU A 119 -0.50 -9.38 30.08
CA GLU A 119 -1.22 -8.62 31.12
C GLU A 119 -0.30 -8.33 32.30
N ALA A 120 0.39 -9.36 32.82
CA ALA A 120 1.35 -9.20 33.91
C ALA A 120 2.51 -8.26 33.54
N ALA A 121 2.95 -8.27 32.28
CA ALA A 121 3.99 -7.39 31.78
C ALA A 121 3.49 -5.97 31.39
N GLY A 122 2.18 -5.69 31.46
CA GLY A 122 1.62 -4.40 31.07
C GLY A 122 1.75 -4.08 29.57
N THR A 123 1.82 -5.09 28.70
CA THR A 123 2.10 -4.93 27.26
C THR A 123 0.88 -5.13 26.35
N LEU A 124 -0.32 -5.30 26.92
CA LEU A 124 -1.55 -5.35 26.13
C LEU A 124 -2.07 -3.95 25.83
N THR A 125 -2.31 -3.65 24.56
CA THR A 125 -2.81 -2.35 24.09
C THR A 125 -3.78 -2.53 22.91
N GLY A 126 -4.55 -1.48 22.60
CA GLY A 126 -5.42 -1.41 21.42
C GLY A 126 -6.42 -2.56 21.33
N HIS A 127 -6.52 -3.18 20.15
CA HIS A 127 -7.41 -4.32 19.91
C HIS A 127 -7.19 -5.50 20.87
N ALA A 128 -5.97 -5.70 21.40
CA ALA A 128 -5.68 -6.82 22.27
C ALA A 128 -6.34 -6.73 23.65
N ILE A 129 -6.70 -5.52 24.11
CA ILE A 129 -7.48 -5.30 25.35
C ILE A 129 -8.99 -5.19 25.08
N GLY A 130 -9.44 -5.41 23.84
CA GLY A 130 -10.85 -5.28 23.46
C GLY A 130 -11.30 -3.84 23.19
N THR A 131 -10.37 -2.89 23.13
CA THR A 131 -10.68 -1.59 22.54
C THR A 131 -10.99 -1.82 21.07
N ASP A 132 -12.13 -1.32 20.60
CA ASP A 132 -12.44 -1.22 19.18
C ASP A 132 -12.16 0.23 18.73
N PRO A 133 -10.88 0.65 18.62
CA PRO A 133 -10.63 1.82 17.82
C PRO A 133 -10.85 1.32 16.40
N ALA A 134 -11.99 1.66 15.79
CA ALA A 134 -12.02 1.78 14.34
C ALA A 134 -10.78 2.59 14.00
N PRO A 135 -9.75 2.00 13.36
CA PRO A 135 -8.58 2.79 13.04
C PRO A 135 -9.10 3.84 12.07
N VAL A 136 -9.19 5.09 12.52
CA VAL A 136 -9.30 6.24 11.64
C VAL A 136 -7.93 6.31 10.98
N LEU A 137 -7.73 5.41 10.03
CA LEU A 137 -6.57 5.40 9.18
C LEU A 137 -6.80 6.59 8.27
N ASP A 138 -6.16 7.71 8.59
CA ASP A 138 -6.09 8.80 7.65
C ASP A 138 -5.35 8.29 6.41
N ARG A 139 -6.13 7.99 5.37
CA ARG A 139 -5.61 7.45 4.11
C ARG A 139 -4.68 8.45 3.44
N ALA A 140 -4.87 9.75 3.69
CA ALA A 140 -3.97 10.79 3.20
C ALA A 140 -2.62 10.72 3.91
N ALA A 141 -2.59 10.60 5.25
CA ALA A 141 -1.33 10.40 5.99
C ALA A 141 -0.59 9.11 5.57
N VAL A 142 -1.33 8.03 5.31
CA VAL A 142 -0.74 6.77 4.83
C VAL A 142 -0.19 6.90 3.41
N ALA A 143 -0.91 7.54 2.49
CA ALA A 143 -0.43 7.83 1.14
C ALA A 143 0.80 8.74 1.15
N LYS A 144 0.81 9.77 2.00
CA LYS A 144 1.97 10.65 2.23
C LYS A 144 3.20 9.87 2.70
N ALA A 145 3.04 8.95 3.67
CA ALA A 145 4.13 8.10 4.15
C ALA A 145 4.64 7.11 3.07
N ILE A 146 3.77 6.67 2.16
CA ILE A 146 4.13 5.82 1.02
C ILE A 146 4.95 6.61 0.00
N ASN A 147 4.53 7.83 -0.34
CA ASN A 147 5.17 8.68 -1.35
C ASN A 147 6.49 9.31 -0.85
N ALA A 148 6.56 9.73 0.41
CA ALA A 148 7.78 10.29 1.02
C ALA A 148 8.97 9.31 1.03
N GLY A 149 8.71 8.00 0.94
CA GLY A 149 9.75 6.96 0.91
C GLY A 149 10.45 6.74 -0.44
N THR A 150 10.13 7.53 -1.47
CA THR A 150 10.64 7.36 -2.85
C THR A 150 11.67 8.42 -3.25
N THR A 151 11.91 9.46 -2.44
CA THR A 151 12.88 10.52 -2.80
C THR A 151 14.21 10.28 -2.11
N SER A 152 15.21 9.97 -2.93
CA SER A 152 16.63 9.99 -2.56
C SER A 152 17.03 11.36 -2.02
N VAL A 153 17.83 11.32 -0.95
CA VAL A 153 18.54 12.43 -0.33
C VAL A 153 19.14 13.37 -1.37
N THR A 154 18.68 14.62 -1.42
CA THR A 154 19.49 15.79 -1.78
C THR A 154 19.03 17.00 -0.99
N GLU A 155 20.00 17.63 -0.33
CA GLU A 155 19.90 18.88 0.41
C GLU A 155 19.50 20.06 -0.49
N ALA A 156 18.73 21.02 0.05
CA ALA A 156 19.15 22.40 0.28
C ALA A 156 17.97 23.39 0.29
N GLY A 157 17.88 24.12 1.40
CA GLY A 157 17.17 25.38 1.68
C GLY A 157 16.15 25.95 0.68
N ALA A 158 14.92 26.09 1.14
CA ALA A 158 14.03 27.17 0.74
C ALA A 158 13.23 27.63 1.97
N GLU A 159 13.20 28.95 2.19
CA GLU A 159 12.59 29.62 3.33
C GLU A 159 11.08 29.38 3.37
N VAL A 160 10.57 29.00 4.54
CA VAL A 160 9.14 28.74 4.78
C VAL A 160 8.47 30.06 5.17
N GLY A 161 7.71 30.63 4.24
CA GLY A 161 6.70 31.66 4.55
C GLY A 161 5.53 31.06 5.33
N GLU A 162 4.75 31.89 6.01
CA GLU A 162 3.59 31.49 6.84
C GLU A 162 2.64 30.53 6.11
N PRO A 163 2.09 29.52 6.80
CA PRO A 163 1.19 28.54 6.18
C PRO A 163 -0.15 29.18 5.83
N VAL A 164 -0.39 29.36 4.53
CA VAL A 164 -1.70 29.71 3.95
C VAL A 164 -2.71 28.60 4.26
N GLU A 165 -3.83 28.94 4.91
CA GLU A 165 -4.86 27.97 5.34
C GLU A 165 -5.83 27.67 4.18
N LEU A 166 -5.51 26.67 3.36
CA LEU A 166 -6.29 26.36 2.16
C LEU A 166 -7.66 25.74 2.47
N PRO A 167 -8.72 26.07 1.71
CA PRO A 167 -10.04 25.46 1.87
C PRO A 167 -10.12 24.03 1.32
N GLU A 168 -10.96 23.20 1.93
CA GLU A 168 -11.30 21.87 1.38
C GLU A 168 -12.20 21.98 0.14
N PRO A 169 -12.04 21.11 -0.88
CA PRO A 169 -11.15 19.95 -0.93
C PRO A 169 -9.75 20.25 -1.47
N LEU A 170 -9.40 21.52 -1.72
CA LEU A 170 -8.11 21.90 -2.34
C LEU A 170 -6.93 21.60 -1.40
N ALA A 171 -7.09 21.83 -0.08
CA ALA A 171 -6.10 21.42 0.92
C ALA A 171 -5.78 19.93 0.81
N SER A 172 -6.80 19.06 0.83
CA SER A 172 -6.64 17.61 0.65
C SER A 172 -5.96 17.23 -0.68
N VAL A 173 -6.24 17.95 -1.77
CA VAL A 173 -5.61 17.70 -3.08
C VAL A 173 -4.14 18.13 -3.08
N VAL A 174 -3.82 19.27 -2.48
CA VAL A 174 -2.43 19.77 -2.33
C VAL A 174 -1.63 18.81 -1.47
N ASP A 175 -2.20 18.37 -0.36
CA ASP A 175 -1.58 17.37 0.52
C ASP A 175 -1.37 16.03 -0.18
N TYR A 176 -2.30 15.60 -1.03
CA TYR A 176 -2.16 14.39 -1.84
C TYR A 176 -1.01 14.48 -2.85
N LEU A 177 -0.86 15.64 -3.51
CA LEU A 177 0.20 15.86 -4.50
C LEU A 177 1.57 16.05 -3.85
N GLY A 178 1.63 16.70 -2.68
CA GLY A 178 2.87 16.94 -1.96
C GLY A 178 3.96 17.53 -2.85
N GLU A 179 5.12 16.87 -2.91
CA GLU A 179 6.26 17.29 -3.72
C GLU A 179 5.96 17.33 -5.23
N ASP A 180 5.03 16.51 -5.74
CA ASP A 180 4.65 16.55 -7.16
C ASP A 180 4.03 17.90 -7.55
N LEU A 181 3.46 18.64 -6.58
CA LEU A 181 2.93 19.98 -6.81
C LEU A 181 4.02 21.00 -7.16
N HIS A 182 5.26 20.81 -6.70
CA HIS A 182 6.35 21.77 -6.86
C HIS A 182 7.57 21.23 -7.63
N ALA A 183 7.66 19.92 -7.85
CA ALA A 183 8.78 19.30 -8.56
C ALA A 183 8.85 19.73 -10.03
N ALA A 184 10.06 20.11 -10.49
CA ALA A 184 10.33 20.48 -11.89
C ALA A 184 10.08 19.33 -12.89
N HIS A 185 10.12 18.08 -12.41
CA HIS A 185 9.79 16.86 -13.16
C HIS A 185 8.60 16.11 -12.53
N GLY A 186 7.75 16.81 -11.76
CA GLY A 186 6.56 16.25 -11.13
C GLY A 186 5.48 15.86 -12.13
N ARG A 187 4.41 15.26 -11.62
CA ARG A 187 3.24 14.90 -12.44
C ARG A 187 2.63 16.15 -13.07
N MET A 188 2.30 16.08 -14.36
CA MET A 188 1.63 17.18 -15.06
C MET A 188 0.10 17.13 -14.91
N PHE A 189 -0.46 15.92 -14.78
CA PHE A 189 -1.90 15.68 -14.77
C PHE A 189 -2.30 14.57 -13.80
N VAL A 190 -3.44 14.76 -13.16
CA VAL A 190 -3.99 13.84 -12.16
C VAL A 190 -5.46 13.53 -12.52
N PRO A 191 -5.81 12.28 -12.84
CA PRO A 191 -7.19 11.88 -13.15
C PRO A 191 -8.16 12.14 -11.99
N THR A 192 -9.38 12.58 -12.29
CA THR A 192 -10.44 12.80 -11.29
C THR A 192 -10.77 11.50 -10.55
N ALA A 193 -10.80 10.37 -11.24
CA ALA A 193 -11.08 9.07 -10.62
C ALA A 193 -10.02 8.68 -9.59
N GLU A 194 -8.77 9.08 -9.81
CA GLU A 194 -7.68 8.84 -8.86
C GLU A 194 -7.85 9.69 -7.59
N LEU A 195 -8.13 10.99 -7.74
CA LEU A 195 -8.37 11.89 -6.61
C LEU A 195 -9.61 11.49 -5.80
N VAL A 196 -10.69 11.11 -6.47
CA VAL A 196 -11.92 10.62 -5.83
C VAL A 196 -11.65 9.37 -5.00
N ASP A 197 -10.92 8.40 -5.57
CA ASP A 197 -10.60 7.15 -4.89
C ASP A 197 -9.61 7.37 -3.73
N ALA A 198 -8.58 8.19 -3.94
CA ALA A 198 -7.56 8.49 -2.94
C ALA A 198 -8.12 9.28 -1.76
N LEU A 199 -8.95 10.31 -2.03
CA LEU A 199 -9.52 11.19 -1.00
C LEU A 199 -10.83 10.65 -0.41
N GLY A 200 -11.43 9.61 -1.00
CA GLY A 200 -12.69 9.03 -0.54
C GLY A 200 -13.88 10.00 -0.64
N VAL A 201 -13.84 10.95 -1.58
CA VAL A 201 -14.83 12.00 -1.77
C VAL A 201 -15.87 11.62 -2.82
N GLU A 202 -17.07 12.18 -2.75
CA GLU A 202 -18.09 11.95 -3.78
C GLU A 202 -17.74 12.74 -5.06
N PRO A 203 -17.71 12.10 -6.25
CA PRO A 203 -17.22 12.72 -7.49
C PRO A 203 -17.90 14.02 -7.89
N THR A 204 -19.23 14.11 -7.72
CA THR A 204 -20.03 15.25 -8.17
C THR A 204 -19.82 16.47 -7.27
N VAL A 205 -19.85 16.25 -5.96
CA VAL A 205 -19.60 17.26 -4.94
C VAL A 205 -18.16 17.76 -5.04
N PHE A 206 -17.19 16.85 -5.12
CA PHE A 206 -15.78 17.19 -5.30
C PHE A 206 -15.55 18.04 -6.55
N GLY A 207 -16.11 17.62 -7.69
CA GLY A 207 -15.97 18.35 -8.95
C GLY A 207 -16.56 19.77 -8.89
N ARG A 208 -17.67 19.95 -8.18
CA ARG A 208 -18.28 21.27 -7.96
C ARG A 208 -17.42 22.15 -7.06
N GLN A 209 -16.98 21.64 -5.92
CA GLN A 209 -16.16 22.41 -4.97
C GLN A 209 -14.81 22.81 -5.58
N MET A 210 -14.14 21.91 -6.28
CA MET A 210 -12.90 22.25 -7.01
C MET A 210 -13.14 23.35 -8.05
N ALA A 211 -14.27 23.33 -8.75
CA ALA A 211 -14.61 24.36 -9.73
C ALA A 211 -14.91 25.73 -9.10
N GLU A 212 -15.51 25.75 -7.90
CA GLU A 212 -15.72 26.96 -7.09
C GLU A 212 -14.37 27.56 -6.64
N LEU A 213 -13.39 26.70 -6.34
CA LEU A 213 -12.00 27.08 -6.00
C LEU A 213 -11.13 27.40 -7.23
N GLY A 214 -11.72 27.51 -8.43
CA GLY A 214 -11.01 27.89 -9.65
C GLY A 214 -10.33 26.73 -10.41
N CYS A 215 -10.36 25.50 -9.88
CA CYS A 215 -9.84 24.32 -10.55
C CYS A 215 -10.94 23.61 -11.34
N ARG A 216 -10.95 23.75 -12.67
CA ARG A 216 -11.90 23.01 -13.53
C ARG A 216 -11.24 21.77 -14.14
N PRO A 217 -11.89 20.60 -14.08
CA PRO A 217 -11.31 19.40 -14.65
C PRO A 217 -11.33 19.43 -16.19
N THR A 218 -10.17 19.16 -16.79
CA THR A 218 -9.95 19.05 -18.23
C THR A 218 -9.96 17.58 -18.67
N ARG A 219 -9.94 17.34 -19.99
CA ARG A 219 -9.85 16.00 -20.57
C ARG A 219 -8.49 15.83 -21.24
N GLU A 220 -7.69 14.90 -20.75
CA GLU A 220 -6.38 14.59 -21.33
C GLU A 220 -6.31 13.13 -21.80
N ARG A 221 -5.42 12.89 -22.76
CA ARG A 221 -5.14 11.55 -23.28
C ARG A 221 -3.91 11.01 -22.56
N ILE A 222 -4.12 9.98 -21.74
CA ILE A 222 -3.05 9.40 -20.93
C ILE A 222 -2.74 7.98 -21.43
N PRO A 223 -1.45 7.62 -21.56
CA PRO A 223 -1.06 6.24 -21.78
C PRO A 223 -1.39 5.39 -20.54
N THR A 224 -2.22 4.36 -20.73
CA THR A 224 -2.55 3.39 -19.70
C THR A 224 -1.46 2.31 -19.61
N SER A 225 -1.40 1.59 -18.49
CA SER A 225 -0.37 0.57 -18.21
C SER A 225 -0.36 -0.61 -19.21
N ASP A 226 -1.41 -0.75 -20.01
CA ASP A 226 -1.58 -1.71 -21.10
C ASP A 226 -1.07 -1.17 -22.46
N GLY A 227 -0.50 0.04 -22.50
CA GLY A 227 0.00 0.70 -23.71
C GLY A 227 -1.08 1.36 -24.57
N ALA A 228 -2.36 1.30 -24.17
CA ALA A 228 -3.43 2.02 -24.83
C ALA A 228 -3.42 3.51 -24.44
N VAL A 229 -4.03 4.36 -25.26
CA VAL A 229 -4.20 5.80 -24.94
C VAL A 229 -5.67 6.06 -24.67
N ARG A 230 -6.02 6.39 -23.43
CA ARG A 230 -7.40 6.66 -23.02
C ARG A 230 -7.60 8.14 -22.71
N GLN A 231 -8.71 8.70 -23.19
CA GLN A 231 -9.13 10.04 -22.78
C GLN A 231 -9.78 9.95 -21.40
N VAL A 232 -9.21 10.64 -20.41
CA VAL A 232 -9.68 10.68 -19.04
C VAL A 232 -9.87 12.12 -18.57
N ARG A 233 -10.78 12.31 -17.63
CA ARG A 233 -11.05 13.62 -17.00
C ARG A 233 -10.19 13.76 -15.75
N GLY A 234 -9.66 14.95 -15.48
CA GLY A 234 -8.73 15.20 -14.39
C GLY A 234 -8.30 16.65 -14.31
N TYR A 235 -7.26 16.93 -13.54
CA TYR A 235 -6.77 18.27 -13.27
C TYR A 235 -5.30 18.36 -13.63
N THR A 236 -4.89 19.50 -14.20
CA THR A 236 -3.46 19.75 -14.37
C THR A 236 -2.89 20.21 -13.04
N VAL A 237 -1.66 19.79 -12.73
CA VAL A 237 -0.99 20.23 -11.49
C VAL A 237 -0.69 21.73 -11.53
N ALA A 238 -0.53 22.30 -12.74
CA ALA A 238 -0.40 23.73 -12.94
C ALA A 238 -1.67 24.50 -12.51
N ASP A 239 -2.87 24.03 -12.87
CA ASP A 239 -4.13 24.67 -12.49
C ASP A 239 -4.37 24.59 -10.97
N ILE A 240 -3.96 23.50 -10.34
CA ILE A 240 -4.04 23.33 -8.88
C ILE A 240 -3.10 24.33 -8.20
N ARG A 241 -1.85 24.44 -8.66
CA ARG A 241 -0.89 25.43 -8.14
C ARG A 241 -1.40 26.86 -8.31
N ALA A 242 -1.95 27.18 -9.48
CA ALA A 242 -2.51 28.50 -9.74
C ALA A 242 -3.68 28.85 -8.80
N ALA A 243 -4.52 27.88 -8.45
CA ALA A 243 -5.61 28.08 -7.48
C ALA A 243 -5.09 28.32 -6.06
N VAL A 244 -4.07 27.57 -5.63
CA VAL A 244 -3.39 27.79 -4.34
C VAL A 244 -2.81 29.19 -4.24
N GLU A 245 -2.08 29.62 -5.28
CA GLU A 245 -1.52 30.98 -5.32
C GLU A 245 -2.61 32.06 -5.37
N ALA A 246 -3.74 31.80 -6.04
CA ALA A 246 -4.85 32.75 -6.08
C ALA A 246 -5.48 32.95 -4.69
N ILE A 247 -5.62 31.88 -3.91
CA ILE A 247 -6.15 31.93 -2.54
C ILE A 247 -5.16 32.62 -1.60
N GLY A 248 -3.86 32.26 -1.66
CA GLY A 248 -2.84 32.93 -0.85
C GLY A 248 -2.71 34.43 -1.15
N ARG A 249 -2.92 34.86 -2.41
CA ARG A 249 -2.97 36.29 -2.77
C ARG A 249 -4.24 36.99 -2.26
N ALA A 250 -5.36 36.29 -2.14
CA ALA A 250 -6.61 36.86 -1.63
C ALA A 250 -6.55 37.06 -0.10
N GLU A 251 -5.93 36.14 0.63
CA GLU A 251 -5.73 36.26 2.09
C GLU A 251 -4.74 37.40 2.44
N ALA A 252 -3.60 37.47 1.74
CA ALA A 252 -2.63 38.54 1.94
C ALA A 252 -3.16 39.95 1.58
N GLY A 253 -4.22 40.05 0.78
CA GLY A 253 -4.90 41.29 0.47
C GLY A 253 -5.93 41.73 1.52
N HIS A 254 -6.43 40.79 2.33
CA HIS A 254 -7.39 41.07 3.41
C HIS A 254 -6.71 41.67 4.64
N ASP A 255 -5.45 41.28 4.92
CA ASP A 255 -4.65 41.80 6.04
C ASP A 255 -4.06 43.20 5.79
N ALA A 256 -4.23 43.78 4.59
CA ALA A 256 -3.68 45.09 4.23
C ALA A 256 -4.70 46.25 4.28
N GLU A 257 -5.98 45.96 4.53
CA GLU A 257 -7.06 46.97 4.57
C GLU A 257 -7.72 47.19 5.95
N ASP A 258 -7.26 46.48 7.00
CA ASP A 258 -7.62 46.73 8.42
C ASP A 258 -6.49 47.47 9.18
#